data_AF-A0A2W2BZL3-F1
#
_entry.id   AF-A0A2W2BZL3-F1
#
_cell.length_a   1.000
_cell.length_b   1.000
_cell.length_c   1.000
_cell.angle_alpha   90.00
_cell.angle_beta   90.00
_cell.angle_gamma   90.00
#
_symmetry.space_group_name_H-M   'P 1'
#
loop_
_entity.id
_entity.type
_entity.pdbx_description
1 polymer ?
#
loop_
_entity_poly.entity_id
_entity_poly.type
_entity_poly.pdbx_seq_one_letter_code
_entity_poly.pdbx_strand_id
1 'polypeptide(L)'
;MIVVSLALILVAVVLLVFGLAGGSSPLLVVSIGASLLAAVALVAGARQAAAERASASRPTGPEPDIPAQHLPPTMGTGDSGWRQPPGPPVTGPSGPVADPDGPAGGGYDDEPAAQEVTPEEVAQLALLADEVLVIDGRPRYHLSACPHVLGREHEALPVAEAVELGFTPCAHCTPGTTLLSRSGRL
;
A
#
# COMPACT_ATOMS: atom_id res chain seq x y z
N MET A 1 38.21 -17.65 10.03
CA MET A 1 36.94 -17.46 9.29
C MET A 1 36.23 -18.78 9.00
N ILE A 2 36.90 -19.81 8.48
CA ILE A 2 36.29 -21.15 8.25
C ILE A 2 35.65 -21.75 9.51
N VAL A 3 36.33 -21.73 10.66
CA VAL A 3 35.82 -22.37 11.90
C VAL A 3 34.54 -21.70 12.39
N VAL A 4 34.48 -20.36 12.28
CA VAL A 4 33.31 -19.57 12.63
C VAL A 4 32.15 -19.86 11.67
N SER A 5 32.42 -19.92 10.35
CA SER A 5 31.41 -20.34 9.36
C SER A 5 30.89 -21.75 9.61
N LEU A 6 31.78 -22.71 9.91
CA LEU A 6 31.41 -24.12 10.09
C LEU A 6 30.53 -24.30 11.34
N ALA A 7 30.85 -23.58 12.42
CA ALA A 7 30.02 -23.54 13.63
C ALA A 7 28.63 -22.93 13.36
N LEU A 8 28.55 -21.84 12.59
CA LEU A 8 27.29 -21.18 12.24
C LEU A 8 26.40 -22.05 11.33
N ILE A 9 26.99 -22.77 10.38
CA ILE A 9 26.27 -23.69 9.49
C ILE A 9 25.67 -24.85 10.28
N LEU A 10 26.43 -25.45 11.21
CA LEU A 10 25.93 -26.55 12.03
C LEU A 10 24.76 -26.12 12.93
N VAL A 11 24.84 -24.93 13.53
CA VAL A 11 23.74 -24.37 14.34
C VAL A 11 22.50 -24.15 13.48
N ALA A 12 22.65 -23.61 12.26
CA ALA A 12 21.53 -23.41 11.34
C ALA A 12 20.85 -24.72 10.92
N VAL A 13 21.63 -25.77 10.63
CA VAL A 13 21.10 -27.08 10.23
C VAL A 13 20.32 -27.75 11.37
N VAL A 14 20.81 -27.66 12.61
CA VAL A 14 20.09 -28.22 13.78
C VAL A 14 18.75 -27.50 13.99
N LEU A 15 18.74 -26.16 13.91
CA LEU A 15 17.52 -25.37 14.04
C LEU A 15 16.49 -25.67 12.94
N LEU A 16 16.96 -25.93 11.72
CA LEU A 16 16.12 -26.30 10.57
C LEU A 16 15.42 -27.65 10.78
N VAL A 17 16.16 -28.66 11.25
CA VAL A 17 15.62 -30.01 11.48
C VAL A 17 14.57 -30.02 12.59
N PHE A 18 14.82 -29.28 13.68
CA PHE A 18 13.85 -29.13 14.77
C PHE A 18 12.60 -28.35 14.35
N GLY A 19 12.75 -27.34 13.48
CA GLY A 19 11.62 -26.62 12.89
C GLY A 19 10.75 -27.53 12.03
N LEU A 20 11.38 -28.33 11.16
CA LEU A 20 10.68 -29.19 10.20
C LEU A 20 9.84 -30.29 10.88
N ALA A 21 10.24 -30.77 12.06
CA ALA A 21 9.57 -31.86 12.76
C ALA A 21 8.28 -31.43 13.53
N GLY A 22 7.98 -30.14 13.67
CA GLY A 22 7.08 -29.64 14.72
C GLY A 22 5.61 -29.33 14.41
N GLY A 23 5.22 -28.97 13.17
CA GLY A 23 3.81 -28.73 12.78
C GLY A 23 3.05 -27.54 13.43
N SER A 24 2.76 -26.50 12.64
CA SER A 24 1.83 -25.35 12.83
C SER A 24 1.93 -24.45 14.10
N SER A 25 2.34 -23.18 13.89
CA SER A 25 2.73 -22.11 14.86
C SER A 25 4.24 -21.92 15.08
N PRO A 26 5.03 -22.94 15.47
CA PRO A 26 6.48 -22.78 15.58
C PRO A 26 7.15 -22.65 14.20
N LEU A 27 6.56 -23.20 13.14
CA LEU A 27 7.06 -23.06 11.75
C LEU A 27 7.06 -21.61 11.26
N LEU A 28 6.07 -20.81 11.66
CA LEU A 28 6.04 -19.38 11.35
C LEU A 28 7.12 -18.62 12.13
N VAL A 29 7.27 -18.90 13.43
CA VAL A 29 8.31 -18.28 14.27
C VAL A 29 9.71 -18.64 13.77
N VAL A 30 9.93 -19.89 13.34
CA VAL A 30 11.20 -20.34 12.76
C VAL A 30 11.44 -19.70 11.39
N SER A 31 10.43 -19.56 10.54
CA SER A 31 10.54 -18.87 9.24
C SER A 31 10.87 -17.38 9.41
N ILE A 32 10.19 -16.69 10.35
CA ILE A 32 10.47 -15.30 10.71
C ILE A 32 11.90 -15.18 11.26
N GLY A 33 12.30 -16.08 12.17
CA GLY A 33 13.66 -16.11 12.72
C GLY A 33 14.73 -16.35 11.65
N ALA A 34 14.49 -17.26 10.71
CA ALA A 34 15.39 -17.54 9.59
C ALA A 34 15.55 -16.33 8.66
N SER A 35 14.45 -15.64 8.34
CA SER A 35 14.46 -14.42 7.52
C SER A 35 15.26 -13.29 8.19
N LEU A 36 15.05 -13.07 9.49
CA LEU A 36 15.79 -12.05 10.25
C LEU A 36 17.29 -12.36 10.31
N LEU A 37 17.66 -13.63 10.52
CA LEU A 37 19.06 -14.05 10.50
C LEU A 37 19.69 -13.88 9.11
N ALA A 38 18.96 -14.18 8.04
CA ALA A 38 19.42 -13.96 6.66
C ALA A 38 19.64 -12.46 6.36
N ALA A 39 18.72 -11.60 6.81
CA ALA A 39 18.87 -10.15 6.69
C ALA A 39 20.11 -9.63 7.44
N VAL A 40 20.34 -10.08 8.67
CA VAL A 40 21.53 -9.72 9.47
C VAL A 40 22.82 -10.18 8.78
N ALA A 41 22.84 -11.42 8.25
CA ALA A 41 23.99 -11.94 7.52
C ALA A 41 24.28 -11.15 6.24
N LEU A 42 23.23 -10.78 5.48
CA LEU A 42 23.35 -9.96 4.28
C LEU A 42 23.90 -8.56 4.59
N VAL A 43 23.39 -7.92 5.65
CA VAL A 43 23.86 -6.60 6.11
C VAL A 43 25.31 -6.67 6.58
N ALA A 44 25.66 -7.68 7.38
CA ALA A 44 27.04 -7.87 7.84
C ALA A 44 28.01 -8.09 6.66
N GLY A 45 27.64 -8.95 5.70
CA GLY A 45 28.42 -9.18 4.49
C GLY A 45 28.56 -7.94 3.61
N ALA A 46 27.49 -7.16 3.45
CA ALA A 46 27.53 -5.90 2.70
C ALA A 46 28.45 -4.88 3.37
N ARG A 47 28.43 -4.77 4.71
CA ARG A 47 29.33 -3.88 5.47
C ARG A 47 30.79 -4.31 5.40
N GLN A 48 31.06 -5.61 5.45
CA GLN A 48 32.40 -6.16 5.28
C GLN A 48 32.92 -5.88 3.86
N ALA A 49 32.09 -6.11 2.84
CA ALA A 49 32.44 -5.80 1.46
C ALA A 49 32.64 -4.30 1.22
N ALA A 50 31.92 -3.43 1.92
CA ALA A 50 32.12 -1.99 1.86
C ALA A 50 33.41 -1.55 2.57
N ALA A 51 33.75 -2.15 3.72
CA ALA A 51 34.99 -1.87 4.45
C ALA A 51 36.24 -2.34 3.69
N GLU A 52 36.17 -3.51 3.04
CA GLU A 52 37.22 -4.01 2.14
C GLU A 52 37.41 -3.07 0.94
N ARG A 53 36.32 -2.60 0.32
CA ARG A 53 36.40 -1.61 -0.78
C ARG A 53 36.93 -0.25 -0.32
N ALA A 54 36.55 0.21 0.87
CA ALA A 54 37.07 1.46 1.44
C ALA A 54 38.58 1.35 1.77
N SER A 55 39.03 0.16 2.15
CA SER A 55 40.46 -0.14 2.39
C SER A 55 41.25 -0.24 1.08
N ALA A 56 40.60 -0.72 0.00
CA ALA A 56 41.17 -0.76 -1.35
C ALA A 56 41.21 0.64 -2.03
N SER A 57 40.28 1.54 -1.70
CA SER A 57 40.23 2.92 -2.20
C SER A 57 41.03 3.90 -1.34
N ARG A 58 42.31 3.60 -1.08
CA ARG A 58 43.27 4.63 -0.70
C ARG A 58 43.73 5.36 -1.99
N PRO A 59 43.49 6.66 -2.16
CA PRO A 59 43.57 7.29 -3.48
C PRO A 59 45.01 7.62 -3.90
N THR A 60 45.35 7.26 -5.14
CA THR A 60 46.44 7.86 -5.93
C THR A 60 45.77 8.38 -7.21
N GLY A 61 45.76 9.70 -7.43
CA GLY A 61 45.00 10.41 -8.48
C GLY A 61 45.52 10.18 -9.92
N PRO A 62 45.36 11.11 -10.88
CA PRO A 62 44.52 12.31 -10.95
C PRO A 62 43.42 12.23 -12.04
N GLU A 63 42.56 13.25 -12.04
CA GLU A 63 41.42 13.57 -12.91
C GLU A 63 41.74 13.53 -14.43
N PRO A 64 40.87 12.92 -15.27
CA PRO A 64 40.85 13.18 -16.71
C PRO A 64 39.55 13.88 -17.14
N ASP A 65 39.74 15.14 -17.52
CA ASP A 65 39.16 15.88 -18.65
C ASP A 65 37.79 15.43 -19.22
N ILE A 66 36.77 16.27 -19.00
CA ILE A 66 35.44 16.18 -19.60
C ILE A 66 35.46 16.92 -20.94
N PRO A 67 35.21 16.25 -22.09
CA PRO A 67 35.05 16.97 -23.35
C PRO A 67 33.71 17.72 -23.33
N ALA A 68 33.76 19.05 -23.26
CA ALA A 68 32.62 19.92 -23.42
C ALA A 68 32.01 19.74 -24.82
N GLN A 69 30.84 19.09 -24.90
CA GLN A 69 30.05 19.09 -26.12
C GLN A 69 29.48 20.49 -26.35
N HIS A 70 30.01 21.16 -27.37
CA HIS A 70 29.47 22.39 -27.94
C HIS A 70 28.09 22.11 -28.54
N LEU A 71 27.03 22.63 -27.91
CA LEU A 71 25.77 22.89 -28.58
C LEU A 71 25.80 24.33 -29.14
N PRO A 72 25.51 24.54 -30.44
CA PRO A 72 25.40 25.88 -30.99
C PRO A 72 24.13 26.58 -30.47
N PRO A 73 24.15 27.90 -30.21
CA PRO A 73 22.96 28.66 -29.87
C PRO A 73 22.19 29.00 -31.16
N THR A 74 21.06 28.32 -31.39
CA THR A 74 20.10 28.82 -32.39
C THR A 74 19.04 29.63 -31.65
N MET A 75 19.33 30.92 -31.46
CA MET A 75 18.27 31.91 -31.37
C MET A 75 17.72 32.14 -32.78
N GLY A 76 16.41 32.02 -32.95
CA GLY A 76 15.76 32.45 -34.19
C GLY A 76 14.34 31.94 -34.37
N THR A 77 13.38 32.75 -33.90
CA THR A 77 11.99 32.89 -34.41
C THR A 77 11.03 31.70 -34.29
N GLY A 78 10.06 31.85 -33.39
CA GLY A 78 8.97 30.92 -33.13
C GLY A 78 8.03 31.42 -32.01
N ASP A 79 7.56 32.65 -32.18
CA ASP A 79 6.26 33.18 -31.76
C ASP A 79 5.31 32.25 -30.96
N SER A 80 5.01 32.71 -29.74
CA SER A 80 3.72 32.65 -29.03
C SER A 80 2.86 31.37 -29.13
N GLY A 81 2.84 30.59 -28.05
CA GLY A 81 1.88 29.49 -27.88
C GLY A 81 1.44 29.19 -26.45
N TRP A 82 1.73 30.05 -25.46
CA TRP A 82 1.04 29.98 -24.17
C TRP A 82 -0.26 30.77 -24.24
N ARG A 83 -1.37 30.12 -24.57
CA ARG A 83 -2.71 30.42 -24.02
C ARG A 83 -3.61 29.18 -24.00
N GLN A 84 -3.98 28.82 -22.78
CA GLN A 84 -5.09 27.96 -22.40
C GLN A 84 -6.42 28.70 -22.66
N PRO A 85 -7.42 28.09 -23.32
CA PRO A 85 -8.80 28.60 -23.30
C PRO A 85 -9.58 28.01 -22.09
N PRO A 86 -10.33 28.83 -21.34
CA PRO A 86 -11.27 28.34 -20.34
C PRO A 86 -12.57 27.85 -21.00
N GLY A 87 -13.03 26.65 -20.64
CA GLY A 87 -14.36 26.12 -21.01
C GLY A 87 -15.42 26.46 -19.95
N PRO A 88 -16.71 26.65 -20.34
CA PRO A 88 -17.74 27.35 -19.56
C PRO A 88 -18.41 26.51 -18.45
N PRO A 89 -19.15 27.16 -17.52
CA PRO A 89 -19.88 26.50 -16.45
C PRO A 89 -21.12 25.76 -16.98
N VAL A 90 -21.28 24.49 -16.61
CA VAL A 90 -22.55 23.77 -16.75
C VAL A 90 -23.44 24.10 -15.56
N THR A 91 -24.45 24.93 -15.80
CA THR A 91 -25.56 25.18 -14.87
C THR A 91 -26.85 24.74 -15.56
N GLY A 92 -27.52 23.72 -15.03
CA GLY A 92 -28.91 23.41 -15.41
C GLY A 92 -29.41 22.07 -14.86
N PRO A 93 -30.64 21.98 -14.33
CA PRO A 93 -31.01 21.04 -13.27
C PRO A 93 -31.66 19.76 -13.81
N SER A 94 -31.45 18.63 -13.13
CA SER A 94 -32.24 17.42 -13.31
C SER A 94 -32.45 16.77 -11.95
N GLY A 95 -33.73 16.64 -11.58
CA GLY A 95 -34.17 16.07 -10.30
C GLY A 95 -33.78 14.60 -10.14
N PRO A 96 -34.06 14.00 -8.97
CA PRO A 96 -33.64 12.65 -8.65
C PRO A 96 -34.44 11.65 -9.48
N VAL A 97 -33.87 11.18 -10.58
CA VAL A 97 -34.25 9.91 -11.19
C VAL A 97 -33.49 8.87 -10.39
N ALA A 98 -34.22 8.10 -9.59
CA ALA A 98 -33.72 6.84 -9.07
C ALA A 98 -33.55 5.91 -10.26
N ASP A 99 -32.33 5.80 -10.78
CA ASP A 99 -31.95 4.74 -11.70
C ASP A 99 -31.87 3.42 -10.90
N PRO A 100 -32.69 2.40 -11.21
CA PRO A 100 -32.53 1.06 -10.67
C PRO A 100 -31.29 0.35 -11.23
N ASP A 101 -30.63 0.98 -12.21
CA ASP A 101 -29.44 0.50 -12.93
C ASP A 101 -28.25 1.46 -12.78
N GLY A 102 -28.01 1.99 -11.57
CA GLY A 102 -26.63 2.36 -11.20
C GLY A 102 -25.76 1.12 -11.40
N PRO A 103 -24.51 1.20 -11.91
CA PRO A 103 -23.80 0.03 -12.41
C PRO A 103 -23.88 -1.05 -11.35
N ALA A 104 -24.72 -2.06 -11.61
CA ALA A 104 -24.68 -3.32 -10.91
C ALA A 104 -23.28 -3.80 -11.24
N GLY A 105 -22.37 -3.50 -10.31
CA GLY A 105 -20.94 -3.64 -10.53
C GLY A 105 -20.77 -5.01 -11.12
N GLY A 106 -20.14 -5.08 -12.29
CA GLY A 106 -19.55 -6.33 -12.76
C GLY A 106 -18.58 -6.74 -11.68
N GLY A 107 -19.12 -7.42 -10.66
CA GLY A 107 -18.46 -7.70 -9.43
C GLY A 107 -17.33 -8.62 -9.78
N TYR A 108 -16.15 -8.32 -9.25
CA TYR A 108 -15.19 -9.38 -9.07
C TYR A 108 -15.90 -10.49 -8.28
N ASP A 109 -15.77 -11.74 -8.71
CA ASP A 109 -16.55 -12.88 -8.16
C ASP A 109 -16.39 -13.02 -6.62
N ASP A 110 -15.37 -12.39 -6.03
CA ASP A 110 -15.04 -12.37 -4.62
C ASP A 110 -15.56 -11.15 -3.83
N GLU A 111 -16.28 -10.24 -4.48
CA GLU A 111 -16.75 -8.99 -3.88
C GLU A 111 -17.83 -9.22 -2.79
N PRO A 112 -17.61 -8.76 -1.55
CA PRO A 112 -18.62 -8.88 -0.51
C PRO A 112 -19.86 -8.01 -0.77
N ALA A 113 -21.00 -8.50 -0.27
CA ALA A 113 -22.24 -7.74 -0.27
C ALA A 113 -22.07 -6.40 0.48
N ALA A 114 -22.84 -5.40 0.05
CA ALA A 114 -22.98 -4.17 0.82
C ALA A 114 -23.77 -4.48 2.10
N GLN A 115 -23.33 -3.94 3.23
CA GLN A 115 -24.10 -3.95 4.45
C GLN A 115 -25.36 -3.09 4.24
N GLU A 116 -26.50 -3.61 4.70
CA GLU A 116 -27.74 -2.82 4.76
C GLU A 116 -27.60 -1.75 5.85
N VAL A 117 -27.67 -0.49 5.41
CA VAL A 117 -27.69 0.71 6.26
C VAL A 117 -28.77 1.63 5.73
N THR A 118 -29.53 2.22 6.64
CA THR A 118 -30.56 3.21 6.30
C THR A 118 -29.91 4.51 5.83
N PRO A 119 -30.62 5.34 5.04
CA PRO A 119 -30.11 6.65 4.63
C PRO A 119 -29.74 7.57 5.81
N GLU A 120 -30.45 7.43 6.94
CA GLU A 120 -30.16 8.18 8.16
C GLU A 120 -28.84 7.74 8.80
N GLU A 121 -28.59 6.43 8.90
CA GLU A 121 -27.32 5.88 9.37
C GLU A 121 -26.16 6.28 8.47
N VAL A 122 -26.35 6.32 7.15
CA VAL A 122 -25.34 6.84 6.21
C VAL A 122 -25.05 8.32 6.48
N ALA A 123 -26.07 9.14 6.73
CA ALA A 123 -25.88 10.54 7.09
C ALA A 123 -25.15 10.71 8.44
N GLN A 124 -25.39 9.82 9.41
CA GLN A 124 -24.67 9.81 10.67
C GLN A 124 -23.20 9.38 10.49
N LEU A 125 -22.94 8.38 9.65
CA LEU A 125 -21.59 7.94 9.28
C LEU A 125 -20.82 9.05 8.56
N ALA A 126 -21.49 9.84 7.71
CA ALA A 126 -20.89 10.98 7.02
C ALA A 126 -20.39 12.10 7.96
N LEU A 127 -20.75 12.05 9.25
CA LEU A 127 -20.28 13.00 10.28
C LEU A 127 -19.11 12.45 11.11
N LEU A 128 -18.70 11.20 10.90
CA LEU A 128 -17.61 10.56 11.65
C LEU A 128 -16.27 10.73 10.93
N ALA A 129 -15.21 10.88 11.71
CA ALA A 129 -13.84 11.00 11.22
C ALA A 129 -13.05 9.68 11.36
N ASP A 130 -13.70 8.58 11.77
CA ASP A 130 -13.07 7.28 11.88
C ASP A 130 -12.52 6.82 10.52
N GLU A 131 -11.32 6.25 10.53
CA GLU A 131 -10.69 5.72 9.32
C GLU A 131 -11.25 4.34 8.97
N VAL A 132 -11.57 4.17 7.69
CA VAL A 132 -11.97 2.91 7.06
C VAL A 132 -11.01 2.59 5.92
N LEU A 133 -10.97 1.33 5.52
CA LEU A 133 -10.05 0.86 4.48
C LEU A 133 -10.81 0.64 3.18
N VAL A 134 -10.32 1.22 2.09
CA VAL A 134 -10.84 1.01 0.74
C VAL A 134 -9.80 0.28 -0.11
N ILE A 135 -10.26 -0.50 -1.08
CA ILE A 135 -9.40 -1.21 -2.03
C ILE A 135 -9.63 -0.60 -3.41
N ASP A 136 -8.57 -0.32 -4.15
CA ASP A 136 -8.65 0.30 -5.47
C ASP A 136 -9.56 -0.49 -6.42
N GLY A 137 -10.49 0.24 -7.05
CA GLY A 137 -11.46 -0.34 -7.98
C GLY A 137 -12.52 -1.24 -7.34
N ARG A 138 -12.63 -1.27 -6.01
CA ARG A 138 -13.64 -2.04 -5.27
C ARG A 138 -14.64 -1.10 -4.61
N PRO A 139 -15.95 -1.40 -4.64
CA PRO A 139 -16.99 -0.46 -4.18
C PRO A 139 -17.21 -0.44 -2.66
N ARG A 140 -16.44 -1.22 -1.88
CA ARG A 140 -16.65 -1.41 -0.44
C ARG A 140 -15.54 -0.78 0.39
N TYR A 141 -15.94 -0.21 1.52
CA TYR A 141 -15.02 0.11 2.59
C TYR A 141 -15.14 -0.90 3.74
N HIS A 142 -14.04 -1.09 4.46
CA HIS A 142 -13.83 -2.17 5.40
C HIS A 142 -13.20 -1.68 6.70
N LEU A 143 -13.26 -2.51 7.75
CA LEU A 143 -12.41 -2.36 8.94
C LEU A 143 -11.11 -3.13 8.76
N SER A 144 -10.08 -2.76 9.53
CA SER A 144 -8.75 -3.41 9.52
C SER A 144 -8.77 -4.91 9.80
N ALA A 145 -9.76 -5.41 10.55
CA ALA A 145 -9.92 -6.83 10.85
C ALA A 145 -10.67 -7.62 9.76
N CYS A 146 -11.10 -6.97 8.66
CA CYS A 146 -11.88 -7.64 7.62
C CYS A 146 -11.01 -8.66 6.85
N PRO A 147 -11.42 -9.93 6.74
CA PRO A 147 -10.70 -10.93 5.95
C PRO A 147 -10.51 -10.55 4.48
N HIS A 148 -11.39 -9.71 3.93
CA HIS A 148 -11.30 -9.26 2.53
C HIS A 148 -10.15 -8.28 2.29
N VAL A 149 -9.69 -7.57 3.33
CA VAL A 149 -8.56 -6.63 3.25
C VAL A 149 -7.23 -7.34 3.48
N LEU A 150 -7.22 -8.47 4.18
CA LEU A 150 -6.00 -9.21 4.50
C LEU A 150 -5.27 -9.65 3.23
N GLY A 151 -4.01 -9.22 3.09
CA GLY A 151 -3.17 -9.56 1.94
C GLY A 151 -3.50 -8.78 0.66
N ARG A 152 -4.35 -7.74 0.75
CA ARG A 152 -4.63 -6.80 -0.34
C ARG A 152 -4.05 -5.44 -0.06
N GLU A 153 -3.66 -4.75 -1.13
CA GLU A 153 -3.35 -3.33 -1.07
C GLU A 153 -4.62 -2.54 -0.75
N HIS A 154 -4.51 -1.61 0.19
CA HIS A 154 -5.63 -0.84 0.70
C HIS A 154 -5.17 0.54 1.14
N GLU A 155 -6.06 1.50 1.04
CA GLU A 155 -5.87 2.88 1.47
C GLU A 155 -6.78 3.19 2.66
N ALA A 156 -6.27 3.95 3.63
CA ALA A 156 -7.06 4.45 4.74
C ALA A 156 -7.73 5.76 4.34
N LEU A 157 -9.04 5.81 4.48
CA LEU A 157 -9.89 6.94 4.11
C LEU A 157 -10.85 7.25 5.25
N PRO A 158 -11.08 8.54 5.62
CA PRO A 158 -12.11 8.89 6.57
C PRO A 158 -13.48 8.37 6.09
N VAL A 159 -14.30 7.83 7.00
CA VAL A 159 -15.62 7.31 6.64
C VAL A 159 -16.54 8.36 6.02
N ALA A 160 -16.41 9.63 6.42
CA ALA A 160 -17.11 10.74 5.78
C ALA A 160 -16.77 10.84 4.28
N GLU A 161 -15.48 10.82 3.95
CA GLU A 161 -15.00 10.88 2.57
C GLU A 161 -15.38 9.61 1.79
N ALA A 162 -15.30 8.43 2.42
CA ALA A 162 -15.73 7.18 1.79
C ALA A 162 -17.22 7.22 1.39
N VAL A 163 -18.09 7.76 2.26
CA VAL A 163 -19.51 7.95 1.96
C VAL A 163 -19.73 9.00 0.87
N GLU A 164 -19.01 10.12 0.91
CA GLU A 164 -19.08 11.17 -0.11
C GLU A 164 -18.65 10.66 -1.50
N LEU A 165 -17.65 9.78 -1.56
CA LEU A 165 -17.20 9.12 -2.78
C LEU A 165 -18.10 7.95 -3.22
N GLY A 166 -19.14 7.63 -2.45
CA GLY A 166 -20.12 6.60 -2.78
C GLY A 166 -19.68 5.16 -2.48
N PHE A 167 -18.62 4.98 -1.69
CA PHE A 167 -18.29 3.65 -1.18
C PHE A 167 -19.37 3.18 -0.20
N THR A 168 -19.57 1.87 -0.15
CA THR A 168 -20.60 1.24 0.67
C THR A 168 -19.98 0.34 1.73
N PRO A 169 -20.58 0.22 2.93
CA PRO A 169 -20.03 -0.60 4.00
C PRO A 169 -20.01 -2.09 3.62
N CYS A 170 -18.96 -2.82 3.99
CA CYS A 170 -18.89 -4.27 3.77
C CYS A 170 -19.80 -5.06 4.73
N ALA A 171 -20.64 -5.96 4.20
CA ALA A 171 -21.53 -6.82 5.00
C ALA A 171 -20.77 -7.82 5.90
N HIS A 172 -19.51 -8.17 5.59
CA HIS A 172 -18.75 -9.13 6.39
C HIS A 172 -18.17 -8.53 7.68
N CYS A 173 -17.63 -7.32 7.62
CA CYS A 173 -17.05 -6.66 8.79
C CYS A 173 -17.94 -5.57 9.40
N THR A 174 -19.13 -5.36 8.82
CA THR A 174 -20.19 -4.46 9.29
C THR A 174 -19.69 -3.12 9.86
N PRO A 175 -18.89 -2.35 9.07
CA PRO A 175 -18.29 -1.12 9.56
C PRO A 175 -19.34 -0.08 9.97
N GLY A 176 -20.48 -0.01 9.27
CA GLY A 176 -21.54 0.94 9.58
C GLY A 176 -22.08 0.77 10.99
N THR A 177 -22.51 -0.44 11.35
CA THR A 177 -22.98 -0.74 12.71
C THR A 177 -21.88 -0.57 13.75
N THR A 178 -20.65 -0.98 13.44
CA THR A 178 -19.53 -0.90 14.40
C THR A 178 -19.19 0.56 14.74
N LEU A 179 -19.12 1.43 13.74
CA LEU A 179 -18.79 2.84 13.93
C LEU A 179 -19.92 3.62 14.62
N LEU A 180 -21.19 3.35 14.26
CA LEU A 180 -22.33 3.96 14.92
C LEU A 180 -22.45 3.50 16.38
N SER A 181 -22.19 2.22 16.68
CA SER A 181 -22.14 1.69 18.06
C SER A 181 -21.07 2.43 18.87
N ARG A 182 -19.86 2.55 18.32
CA ARG A 182 -18.70 3.14 19.01
C ARG A 182 -18.88 4.63 19.28
N SER A 183 -19.54 5.34 18.35
CA SER A 183 -19.84 6.76 18.49
C SER A 183 -21.06 7.04 19.40
N GLY A 184 -21.76 6.00 19.87
CA GLY A 184 -22.94 6.14 20.72
C GLY A 184 -24.18 6.66 19.97
N ARG A 185 -24.26 6.41 18.66
CA ARG A 185 -25.34 6.89 17.78
C ARG A 185 -26.32 5.81 17.34
N LEU A 186 -26.18 4.58 17.87
CA LEU A 186 -27.17 3.50 17.76
C LEU A 186 -28.11 3.45 18.97
#